data_AF-A0A8X7WKS3-F1
#
_entry.id   AF-A0A8X7WKS3-F1
#
_cell.length_a   1.000
_cell.length_b   1.000
_cell.length_c   1.000
_cell.angle_alpha   90.00
_cell.angle_beta   90.00
_cell.angle_gamma   90.00
#
_symmetry.space_group_name_H-M   'P 1'
#
loop_
_entity.id
_entity.type
_entity.pdbx_description
1 polymer ?
#
loop_
_entity_poly.entity_id
_entity_poly.type
_entity_poly.pdbx_seq_one_letter_code
_entity_poly.pdbx_strand_id
1 'polypeptide(L)'
;MPLWHKVKFLYSFVFQAVFLPSPEELKKRLKATNDVDMLTLVIQEFSKEFPSLMDTLVHERDKYMACTLSRVASEHRSVVAVVGRGHLQGIKKNWNQPIKMQDLLEIPRNESKYTVKYILKSLMIAVVGIAVVYRFYLSTRS
;
A
#
# COMPACT_ATOMS: atom_id res chain seq x y z
N MET A 1 -1.34 10.49 -0.66
CA MET A 1 -1.07 9.93 0.69
C MET A 1 -0.15 10.87 1.48
N PRO A 2 -0.51 11.25 2.72
CA PRO A 2 0.34 12.06 3.60
C PRO A 2 1.66 11.35 3.94
N LEU A 3 2.74 12.11 4.17
CA LEU A 3 4.08 11.57 4.47
C LEU A 3 4.09 10.71 5.74
N TRP A 4 3.27 11.06 6.74
CA TRP A 4 3.10 10.28 7.97
C TRP A 4 2.67 8.83 7.72
N HIS A 5 1.69 8.60 6.82
CA HIS A 5 1.25 7.25 6.49
C HIS A 5 2.35 6.45 5.77
N LYS A 6 3.22 7.11 4.98
CA LYS A 6 4.36 6.45 4.33
C LYS A 6 5.42 6.02 5.34
N VAL A 7 5.76 6.89 6.29
CA VAL A 7 6.72 6.60 7.36
C VAL A 7 6.16 5.53 8.30
N LYS A 8 4.90 5.65 8.71
CA LYS A 8 4.20 4.65 9.53
C LYS A 8 4.16 3.29 8.83
N PHE A 9 3.84 3.25 7.54
CA PHE A 9 3.83 2.00 6.76
C PHE A 9 5.21 1.35 6.72
N LEU A 10 6.26 2.13 6.42
CA LEU A 10 7.63 1.62 6.38
C LEU A 10 8.08 1.12 7.76
N TYR A 11 7.78 1.86 8.82
CA TYR A 11 8.06 1.45 10.18
C TYR A 11 7.35 0.16 10.55
N SER A 12 6.03 0.06 10.30
CA SER A 12 5.26 -1.16 10.57
C SER A 12 5.79 -2.37 9.81
N PHE A 13 6.21 -2.18 8.56
CA PHE A 13 6.77 -3.26 7.74
C PHE A 13 8.15 -3.72 8.24
N VAL A 14 9.04 -2.78 8.58
CA VAL A 14 10.36 -3.11 9.15
C VAL A 14 10.21 -3.73 10.55
N PHE A 15 9.32 -3.19 11.37
CA PHE A 15 9.02 -3.73 12.70
C PHE A 15 8.46 -5.15 12.59
N GLN A 16 7.50 -5.40 11.69
CA GLN A 16 7.05 -6.77 11.43
C GLN A 16 8.20 -7.64 10.93
N ALA A 17 8.99 -7.21 9.94
CA ALA A 17 10.10 -8.01 9.42
C ALA A 17 11.13 -8.42 10.52
N VAL A 18 11.38 -7.56 11.50
CA VAL A 18 12.32 -7.82 12.61
C VAL A 18 11.68 -8.64 13.73
N PHE A 19 10.38 -8.50 13.98
CA PHE A 19 9.66 -9.15 15.08
C PHE A 19 8.76 -10.32 14.64
N LEU A 20 8.79 -10.71 13.38
CA LEU A 20 8.00 -11.85 12.88
C LEU A 20 8.49 -13.15 13.53
N PRO A 21 7.57 -14.00 14.05
CA PRO A 21 7.91 -15.34 14.53
C PRO A 21 8.46 -16.20 13.38
N SER A 22 9.14 -17.29 13.72
CA SER A 22 9.77 -18.15 12.71
C SER A 22 8.75 -18.60 11.65
N PRO A 23 9.17 -18.86 10.41
CA PRO A 23 8.29 -19.32 9.34
C PRO A 23 7.42 -20.54 9.74
N GLU A 24 7.92 -21.41 10.63
CA GLU A 24 7.15 -22.54 11.15
C GLU A 24 6.01 -22.13 12.08
N GLU A 25 6.21 -21.15 12.97
CA GLU A 25 5.17 -20.63 13.86
C GLU A 25 4.06 -19.90 13.09
N LEU A 26 4.44 -19.13 12.06
CA LEU A 26 3.47 -18.47 11.20
C LEU A 26 2.59 -19.49 10.46
N LYS A 27 3.20 -20.55 9.92
CA LYS A 27 2.48 -21.63 9.24
C LYS A 27 1.55 -22.40 10.20
N LYS A 28 1.94 -22.57 11.46
CA LYS A 28 1.11 -23.21 12.49
C LYS A 28 -0.09 -22.33 12.88
N ARG A 29 0.11 -21.00 13.02
CA ARG A 29 -0.97 -20.03 13.29
C ARG A 29 -1.95 -19.92 12.12
N LEU A 30 -1.45 -19.91 10.88
CA LEU A 30 -2.26 -19.93 9.66
C LEU A 30 -3.12 -21.19 9.58
N LYS A 31 -2.57 -22.38 9.86
CA LYS A 31 -3.35 -23.63 9.87
C LYS A 31 -4.40 -23.74 10.99
N ALA A 32 -4.22 -23.00 12.09
CA ALA A 32 -5.10 -23.08 13.27
C ALA A 32 -6.34 -22.17 13.16
N THR A 33 -6.32 -21.20 12.25
CA THR A 33 -7.45 -20.32 11.95
C THR A 33 -7.89 -20.61 10.53
N ASN A 34 -9.17 -20.58 10.17
CA ASN A 34 -9.53 -20.68 8.74
C ASN A 34 -8.80 -19.54 8.01
N ASP A 35 -7.91 -19.87 7.06
CA ASP A 35 -7.01 -18.90 6.39
C ASP A 35 -7.78 -17.66 5.88
N VAL A 36 -9.02 -17.87 5.45
CA VAL A 36 -9.92 -16.84 4.92
C VAL A 36 -10.32 -15.80 5.98
N ASP A 37 -10.61 -16.23 7.21
CA ASP A 37 -11.07 -15.33 8.28
C ASP A 37 -9.92 -14.48 8.82
N MET A 38 -8.73 -15.09 8.95
CA MET A 38 -7.52 -14.36 9.34
C MET A 38 -7.14 -13.31 8.28
N LEU A 39 -7.14 -13.68 7.00
CA LEU A 39 -6.83 -12.74 5.91
C LEU A 39 -7.85 -11.59 5.86
N THR A 40 -9.13 -11.88 6.11
CA THR A 40 -10.18 -10.85 6.13
C THR A 40 -9.94 -9.86 7.28
N LEU A 41 -9.58 -10.34 8.47
CA LEU A 41 -9.25 -9.48 9.61
C LEU A 41 -8.01 -8.62 9.34
N VAL A 42 -6.96 -9.19 8.74
CA VAL A 42 -5.77 -8.44 8.34
C VAL A 42 -6.13 -7.35 7.33
N ILE A 43 -6.92 -7.67 6.30
CA ILE A 43 -7.36 -6.69 5.31
C ILE A 43 -8.21 -5.60 5.97
N GLN A 44 -9.10 -5.94 6.91
CA GLN A 44 -9.90 -4.96 7.64
C GLN A 44 -9.04 -4.01 8.48
N GLU A 45 -8.06 -4.54 9.21
CA GLU A 45 -7.18 -3.72 10.05
C GLU A 45 -6.27 -2.85 9.18
N PHE A 46 -5.75 -3.42 8.09
CA PHE A 46 -4.95 -2.68 7.10
C PHE A 46 -5.76 -1.57 6.42
N SER A 47 -7.05 -1.81 6.17
CA SER A 47 -7.98 -0.83 5.60
C SER A 47 -8.26 0.33 6.55
N LYS A 48 -8.36 0.07 7.87
CA LYS A 48 -8.47 1.13 8.89
C LYS A 48 -7.18 1.93 9.01
N GLU A 49 -6.03 1.25 8.97
CA GLU A 49 -4.74 1.88 9.24
C GLU A 49 -4.18 2.64 8.02
N PHE A 50 -4.52 2.17 6.82
CA PHE A 50 -4.09 2.74 5.55
C PHE A 50 -5.25 2.90 4.55
N PRO A 51 -6.28 3.72 4.87
CA PRO A 51 -7.48 3.85 4.04
C PRO A 51 -7.15 4.31 2.61
N SER A 52 -6.21 5.25 2.47
CA SER A 52 -5.75 5.70 1.15
C SER A 52 -5.06 4.61 0.31
N LEU A 53 -4.44 3.59 0.92
CA LEU A 53 -3.93 2.42 0.16
C LEU A 53 -5.09 1.55 -0.30
N MET A 54 -6.08 1.30 0.56
CA MET A 54 -7.26 0.51 0.21
C MET A 54 -8.05 1.15 -0.92
N ASP A 55 -8.20 2.47 -0.89
CA ASP A 55 -8.84 3.24 -1.95
C ASP A 55 -8.14 3.04 -3.29
N THR A 56 -6.81 3.20 -3.32
CA THR A 56 -6.01 3.06 -4.55
C THR A 56 -5.98 1.60 -5.03
N LEU A 57 -5.71 0.65 -4.13
CA LEU A 57 -5.44 -0.73 -4.51
C LEU A 57 -6.70 -1.56 -4.75
N VAL A 58 -7.82 -1.25 -4.09
CA VAL A 58 -9.05 -2.07 -4.20
C VAL A 58 -10.17 -1.27 -4.84
N HIS A 59 -10.49 -0.08 -4.33
CA HIS A 59 -11.66 0.66 -4.82
C HIS A 59 -11.49 1.18 -6.25
N GLU A 60 -10.30 1.63 -6.64
CA GLU A 60 -10.03 2.01 -8.04
C GLU A 60 -10.13 0.81 -8.99
N ARG A 61 -9.63 -0.36 -8.56
CA ARG A 61 -9.81 -1.62 -9.32
C ARG A 61 -11.27 -2.00 -9.47
N ASP A 62 -12.06 -1.87 -8.41
CA ASP A 62 -13.50 -2.14 -8.44
C ASP A 62 -14.23 -1.21 -9.42
N LYS A 63 -13.89 0.08 -9.43
CA LYS A 63 -14.42 1.05 -10.41
C LYS A 63 -14.04 0.67 -11.84
N TYR A 64 -12.77 0.32 -12.07
CA TYR A 64 -12.30 -0.11 -13.37
C TYR A 64 -13.06 -1.36 -13.87
N MET A 65 -13.19 -2.38 -13.03
CA MET A 65 -13.93 -3.60 -13.37
C MET A 65 -15.41 -3.31 -13.61
N ALA A 66 -16.06 -2.51 -12.77
CA ALA A 66 -17.46 -2.14 -12.94
C ALA A 66 -17.69 -1.43 -14.28
N CYS A 67 -16.86 -0.45 -14.62
CA CYS A 67 -16.98 0.29 -15.88
C CYS A 67 -16.71 -0.61 -17.09
N THR A 68 -15.68 -1.46 -17.03
CA THR A 68 -15.35 -2.40 -18.12
C THR A 68 -16.49 -3.40 -18.35
N LEU A 69 -17.00 -4.02 -17.28
CA LEU A 69 -18.08 -5.00 -17.36
C LEU A 69 -19.39 -4.36 -17.83
N SER A 70 -19.72 -3.17 -17.32
CA SER A 70 -20.93 -2.43 -17.73
C SER A 70 -20.89 -2.07 -19.21
N ARG A 71 -19.72 -1.65 -19.72
CA ARG A 71 -19.51 -1.38 -21.14
C ARG A 71 -19.74 -2.64 -21.99
N VAL A 72 -19.08 -3.75 -21.67
CA VAL A 72 -19.23 -5.01 -22.41
C VAL A 72 -20.67 -5.51 -22.35
N ALA A 73 -21.34 -5.38 -21.20
CA ALA A 73 -22.75 -5.74 -21.05
C ALA A 73 -23.70 -4.86 -21.88
N SER A 74 -23.32 -3.62 -22.20
CA SER A 74 -24.11 -2.74 -23.08
C SER A 74 -23.96 -3.06 -24.57
N GLU A 75 -22.83 -3.65 -24.97
CA GLU A 75 -22.50 -3.97 -26.36
C GLU A 75 -23.03 -5.36 -26.79
N HIS A 76 -23.46 -6.20 -25.85
CA HIS A 76 -23.88 -7.58 -26.12
C HIS A 76 -25.20 -7.94 -25.43
N ARG A 77 -25.98 -8.84 -26.06
CA ARG A 77 -27.29 -9.28 -25.54
C ARG A 77 -27.21 -10.12 -24.27
N SER A 78 -26.12 -10.87 -24.08
CA SER A 78 -25.90 -11.73 -22.91
C SER A 78 -24.41 -11.88 -22.63
N VAL A 79 -24.00 -11.63 -21.38
CA VAL A 79 -22.61 -11.68 -20.93
C VAL A 79 -22.55 -12.39 -19.59
N VAL A 80 -21.60 -13.31 -19.43
CA VAL A 80 -21.27 -13.94 -18.15
C VAL A 80 -19.85 -13.54 -17.78
N ALA A 81 -19.69 -12.95 -16.59
CA ALA A 81 -18.39 -12.54 -16.06
C ALA A 81 -18.08 -13.29 -14.77
N VAL A 82 -16.89 -13.86 -14.68
CA VAL A 82 -16.37 -14.50 -13.46
C VAL A 82 -15.47 -13.51 -12.75
N VAL A 83 -15.81 -13.16 -11.51
CA VAL A 83 -15.07 -12.19 -10.69
C VAL A 83 -14.75 -12.76 -9.32
N GLY A 84 -13.67 -12.30 -8.71
CA GLY A 84 -13.33 -12.67 -7.33
C GLY A 84 -14.37 -12.16 -6.34
N ARG A 85 -14.72 -12.98 -5.33
CA ARG A 85 -15.74 -12.64 -4.31
C ARG A 85 -15.49 -11.30 -3.62
N GLY A 86 -14.22 -10.93 -3.39
CA GLY A 86 -13.85 -9.67 -2.74
C GLY A 86 -14.28 -8.42 -3.52
N HIS A 87 -14.38 -8.50 -4.84
CA HIS A 87 -14.73 -7.37 -5.71
C HIS A 87 -16.24 -7.26 -5.97
N LEU A 88 -17.02 -8.29 -5.65
CA LEU A 88 -18.44 -8.36 -6.01
C LEU A 88 -19.25 -7.19 -5.44
N GLN A 89 -19.02 -6.83 -4.17
CA GLN A 89 -19.73 -5.71 -3.55
C GLN A 89 -19.29 -4.36 -4.16
N GLY A 90 -18.00 -4.18 -4.40
CA GLY A 90 -17.46 -2.97 -5.02
C GLY A 90 -17.98 -2.77 -6.44
N ILE A 91 -18.04 -3.83 -7.25
CA ILE A 91 -18.59 -3.80 -8.60
C ILE A 91 -20.07 -3.42 -8.57
N LYS A 92 -20.88 -4.06 -7.71
CA LYS A 92 -22.31 -3.73 -7.56
C LYS A 92 -22.53 -2.27 -7.17
N LYS A 93 -21.74 -1.76 -6.22
CA LYS A 93 -21.80 -0.36 -5.76
C LYS A 93 -21.52 0.64 -6.88
N ASN A 94 -20.64 0.29 -7.82
CA ASN A 94 -20.16 1.18 -8.88
C ASN A 94 -20.82 0.95 -10.26
N TRP A 95 -21.72 -0.03 -10.40
CA TRP A 95 -22.23 -0.51 -11.71
C TRP A 95 -22.85 0.56 -12.62
N ASN A 96 -23.61 1.50 -12.04
CA ASN A 96 -24.29 2.58 -12.76
C ASN A 96 -23.71 3.97 -12.47
N GLN A 97 -22.49 4.04 -11.92
CA GLN A 97 -21.87 5.33 -11.62
C GLN A 97 -21.13 5.90 -12.84
N PRO A 98 -21.19 7.21 -13.09
CA PRO A 98 -20.40 7.85 -14.13
C PRO A 98 -18.92 7.81 -13.72
N ILE A 99 -18.19 6.80 -14.17
CA ILE A 99 -16.76 6.62 -13.90
C ILE A 99 -15.98 7.13 -15.10
N LYS A 100 -15.13 8.14 -14.87
CA LYS A 100 -14.16 8.60 -15.87
C LYS A 100 -12.97 7.65 -15.86
N MET A 101 -12.86 6.82 -16.89
CA MET A 101 -11.73 5.88 -17.03
C MET A 101 -10.38 6.58 -17.15
N GLN A 102 -10.34 7.78 -17.71
CA GLN A 102 -9.11 8.56 -17.88
C GLN A 102 -8.44 8.82 -16.53
N ASP A 103 -9.23 9.25 -15.54
CA ASP A 103 -8.77 9.53 -14.18
C ASP A 103 -8.20 8.29 -13.46
N LEU A 104 -8.63 7.08 -13.83
CA LEU A 104 -8.14 5.81 -13.26
C LEU A 104 -6.85 5.31 -13.93
N LEU A 105 -6.59 5.74 -15.16
CA LEU A 105 -5.43 5.28 -15.96
C LEU A 105 -4.27 6.27 -15.90
N GLU A 106 -4.50 7.49 -15.42
CA GLU A 106 -3.47 8.49 -15.26
C GLU A 106 -2.66 8.24 -13.99
N ILE A 107 -1.33 8.18 -14.13
CA ILE A 107 -0.44 8.09 -12.98
C ILE A 107 -0.38 9.47 -12.32
N PRO A 108 -0.79 9.63 -11.05
CA PRO A 108 -0.79 10.93 -10.41
C PRO A 108 0.63 11.51 -10.38
N ARG A 109 0.78 12.75 -10.85
CA ARG A 109 2.08 13.42 -10.90
C ARG A 109 2.59 13.61 -9.47
N ASN A 110 3.71 12.97 -9.17
CA ASN A 110 4.31 13.06 -7.86
C ASN A 110 5.26 14.27 -7.79
N GLU A 111 4.81 15.35 -7.13
CA GLU A 111 5.61 16.55 -6.81
C GLU A 111 6.76 16.25 -5.80
N SER A 112 6.83 15.04 -5.23
CA SER A 112 7.78 14.63 -4.17
C SER A 112 9.26 14.50 -4.59
N LYS A 113 9.65 14.99 -5.78
CA LYS A 113 11.07 15.02 -6.19
C LYS A 113 11.89 15.98 -5.32
N TYR A 114 11.27 17.03 -4.80
CA TYR A 114 11.96 18.03 -3.98
C TYR A 114 12.29 17.51 -2.57
N THR A 115 11.37 16.82 -1.90
CA THR A 115 11.56 16.33 -0.52
C THR A 115 12.64 15.25 -0.41
N VAL A 116 12.72 14.32 -1.37
CA VAL A 116 13.71 13.22 -1.34
C VAL A 116 15.14 13.76 -1.48
N LYS A 117 15.34 14.78 -2.32
CA LYS A 117 16.66 15.41 -2.53
C LYS A 117 17.18 16.10 -1.26
N TYR A 118 16.30 16.73 -0.48
CA TYR A 118 16.69 17.37 0.78
C TYR A 118 17.02 16.34 1.88
N ILE A 119 16.24 15.26 1.98
CA ILE A 119 16.50 14.19 2.96
C ILE A 119 17.84 13.50 2.68
N LEU A 120 18.17 13.22 1.41
CA LEU A 120 19.46 12.62 1.07
C LEU A 120 20.64 13.56 1.38
N LYS A 121 20.47 14.87 1.13
CA LYS A 121 21.47 15.88 1.48
C LYS A 121 21.68 15.98 3.00
N SER A 122 20.60 15.99 3.79
CA SER A 122 20.72 16.08 5.25
C SER A 122 21.38 14.84 5.85
N LEU A 123 21.10 13.65 5.32
CA LEU A 123 21.75 12.42 5.74
C LEU A 123 23.26 12.44 5.46
N MET A 124 23.67 12.90 4.27
CA MET A 124 25.09 13.07 3.92
C MET A 124 25.80 14.04 4.87
N ILE A 125 25.17 15.18 5.18
CA ILE A 125 25.73 16.16 6.13
C ILE A 125 25.85 15.56 7.53
N ALA A 126 24.84 14.80 7.99
CA ALA A 126 24.87 14.16 9.30
C ALA A 126 26.00 13.12 9.41
N VAL A 127 26.18 12.27 8.40
CA VAL A 127 27.26 11.26 8.37
C VAL A 127 28.63 11.93 8.39
N VAL A 128 28.84 12.97 7.59
CA VAL A 128 30.11 13.72 7.58
C VAL A 128 30.34 14.41 8.93
N GLY A 129 29.33 15.04 9.51
CA GLY A 129 29.42 15.67 10.83
C GLY A 129 29.82 14.69 11.93
N ILE A 130 29.19 13.51 11.96
CA ILE A 130 29.53 12.44 12.91
C ILE A 130 30.97 11.96 12.71
N ALA A 131 31.41 11.77 11.46
CA ALA A 131 32.78 11.35 11.17
C ALA A 131 33.82 12.38 11.61
N VAL A 132 33.55 13.67 11.43
CA VAL A 132 34.42 14.77 11.87
C VAL A 132 34.51 14.82 13.40
N VAL A 133 33.37 14.72 14.10
CA VAL A 133 33.34 14.69 15.58
C VAL A 133 34.08 13.47 16.11
N TYR A 134 33.86 12.29 15.52
CA TYR A 134 34.57 11.07 15.90
C TYR A 134 36.08 11.19 15.71
N ARG A 135 36.52 11.77 14.58
CA ARG A 135 37.94 12.01 14.30
C ARG A 135 38.56 13.02 15.27
N PHE A 136 37.82 14.07 15.62
CA PHE A 136 38.27 15.06 16.60
C PHE A 136 38.39 14.46 18.01
N TYR A 137 37.41 13.65 18.44
CA TYR A 137 37.44 12.93 19.71
C TYR A 137 38.62 11.94 19.80
N LEU A 138 38.94 11.26 18.68
CA LEU A 138 40.09 10.37 18.64
C LEU A 138 41.43 11.14 18.75
N SER A 139 41.49 12.34 18.15
CA SER A 139 42.68 13.20 18.16
C SER A 139 42.93 13.89 19.50
N THR A 140 41.91 14.13 20.32
CA THR A 140 42.06 14.75 21.66
C THR A 140 42.33 13.73 22.76
N ARG A 141 42.21 12.43 22.46
CA ARG A 141 42.47 11.31 23.38
C ARG A 141 43.82 10.62 23.15
N SER A 142 44.54 10.99 22.07
CA SER A 142 45.94 10.59 21.81
C SER A 142 46.90 11.69 22.24
#